data_AF-A0A8B3F438-F1
#
_entry.id   AF-A0A8B3F438-F1
#
_cell.length_a   1.000
_cell.length_b   1.000
_cell.length_c   1.000
_cell.angle_alpha   90.00
_cell.angle_beta   90.00
_cell.angle_gamma   90.00
#
_symmetry.space_group_name_H-M   'P 1'
#
loop_
_entity.id
_entity.type
_entity.pdbx_description
1 polymer ?
#
loop_
_entity_poly.entity_id
_entity_poly.type
_entity_poly.pdbx_seq_one_letter_code
_entity_poly.pdbx_strand_id
1 'polypeptide(L)'
;MKLAYIWISEHKVLKNIQLIIDSSLDCDYKHGNLTIHRNESAKIYYNGVSISAIIGKNGTGKSTVLEFLEDSASGGNSSGIIVWYDDVGNVFICPVNIYKKNINILTTEEYSVIDDYQDFLNINNVSLIKSSNLTDANRLEVIKKNKSKLIYDLSLSDYQKQSLSFIRERFSRLMSYLQHYSASDDLQKTTIKYTFKFSPSSTAFLRSVLDEVIDRNFIFFEKRDLEKLHFEFIDHYNSNNHFSIESQLIKFNISLICQGASRKIKKERSIQDVLYLILMICYVRDNSSFNINFITDLLSQYNKNINDQKNNFFEKDDIFEIIEYIDKEIKKIINLSYEVNHLINDEKVLFIKNEKLDGFYLETSHVDTIFNLSELIGYLSNSIAKNIPYGWEGFSTGEFAKLNLFSELYYFINNPKRSSKESYFIFMDEVDLYLHPDWQRNFLSDLLIFISKNFPIERTQILMTTHSPIIIGDFLPENIITLIKNNKGIVSIGESHGFGTQITDLYINGLHIESTFGVHSKKYIEGILHRRNNEELTEYDHWLISKIKSENIRKMLGGMQ
;
A
#
# COMPACT_ATOMS: atom_id res chain seq x y z
N MET A 1 9.02 -31.79 -1.28
CA MET A 1 8.99 -31.64 -2.76
C MET A 1 9.47 -30.25 -3.12
N LYS A 2 10.48 -30.15 -3.99
CA LYS A 2 11.13 -28.90 -4.39
C LYS A 2 11.40 -28.88 -5.90
N LEU A 3 11.29 -27.71 -6.50
CA LEU A 3 11.55 -27.44 -7.91
C LEU A 3 13.05 -27.21 -8.09
N ALA A 4 13.71 -28.06 -8.88
CA ALA A 4 15.13 -27.93 -9.16
C ALA A 4 15.39 -27.12 -10.43
N TYR A 5 14.64 -27.41 -11.50
CA TYR A 5 15.02 -26.94 -12.82
C TYR A 5 13.82 -26.74 -13.74
N ILE A 6 13.92 -25.73 -14.60
CA ILE A 6 12.98 -25.46 -15.67
C ILE A 6 13.76 -25.25 -16.97
N TRP A 7 13.42 -26.02 -18.00
CA TRP A 7 13.76 -25.68 -19.37
C TRP A 7 12.52 -25.24 -20.13
N ILE A 8 12.54 -24.05 -20.71
CA ILE A 8 11.46 -23.50 -21.52
C ILE A 8 11.89 -23.59 -22.98
N SER A 9 11.22 -24.46 -23.74
CA SER A 9 11.38 -24.56 -25.19
C SER A 9 10.76 -23.32 -25.85
N GLU A 10 9.48 -23.07 -25.56
CA GLU A 10 8.75 -21.90 -26.07
C GLU A 10 7.65 -21.46 -25.10
N HIS A 11 7.76 -20.21 -24.62
CA HIS A 11 6.70 -19.50 -23.90
C HIS A 11 6.85 -17.98 -24.06
N LYS A 12 5.98 -17.36 -24.85
CA LYS A 12 6.00 -15.91 -25.12
C LYS A 12 7.38 -15.42 -25.59
N VAL A 13 8.06 -14.57 -24.79
CA VAL A 13 9.40 -14.03 -25.11
C VAL A 13 10.53 -15.01 -24.79
N LEU A 14 10.27 -16.04 -23.99
CA LEU A 14 11.24 -17.04 -23.56
C LEU A 14 11.29 -18.17 -24.59
N LYS A 15 12.47 -18.40 -25.16
CA LYS A 15 12.72 -19.48 -26.12
C LYS A 15 14.05 -20.14 -25.83
N ASN A 16 14.05 -21.47 -25.70
CA ASN A 16 15.22 -22.29 -25.39
C ASN A 16 16.07 -21.76 -24.23
N ILE A 17 15.43 -21.47 -23.09
CA ILE A 17 16.10 -20.98 -21.89
C ILE A 17 16.09 -22.05 -20.79
N GLN A 18 17.23 -22.18 -20.09
CA GLN A 18 17.41 -23.10 -18.98
C GLN A 18 17.50 -22.28 -17.68
N LEU A 19 16.78 -22.70 -16.64
CA LEU A 19 16.68 -22.02 -15.36
C LEU A 19 16.95 -23.03 -14.25
N ILE A 20 18.06 -22.87 -13.55
CA ILE A 20 18.38 -23.65 -12.34
C ILE A 20 17.74 -22.90 -11.18
N ILE A 21 16.71 -23.50 -10.58
CA ILE A 21 15.94 -22.90 -9.48
C ILE A 21 16.54 -23.25 -8.13
N ASP A 22 17.09 -24.46 -7.98
CA ASP A 22 17.70 -24.93 -6.73
C ASP A 22 19.06 -25.58 -7.04
N SER A 23 20.12 -25.09 -6.40
CA SER A 23 21.50 -25.52 -6.62
C SER A 23 21.84 -26.91 -6.06
N SER A 24 20.90 -27.55 -5.35
CA SER A 24 21.06 -28.93 -4.87
C SER A 24 21.06 -29.98 -5.98
N LEU A 25 20.50 -29.66 -7.16
CA LEU A 25 20.50 -30.51 -8.33
C LEU A 25 21.03 -29.74 -9.54
N ASP A 26 22.21 -30.13 -10.01
CA ASP A 26 22.80 -29.62 -11.24
C ASP A 26 22.11 -30.29 -12.44
N CYS A 27 21.26 -29.52 -13.11
CA CYS A 27 20.53 -29.94 -14.30
C CYS A 27 21.01 -29.18 -15.53
N ASP A 28 21.22 -29.88 -16.65
CA ASP A 28 21.50 -29.29 -17.96
C ASP A 28 20.77 -30.05 -19.07
N TYR A 29 20.18 -29.31 -20.01
CA TYR A 29 19.47 -29.87 -21.15
C TYR A 29 20.09 -29.43 -22.46
N LYS A 30 20.75 -30.37 -23.16
CA LYS A 30 21.42 -30.11 -24.44
C LYS A 30 21.10 -31.21 -25.45
N HIS A 31 20.64 -30.79 -26.63
CA HIS A 31 20.42 -31.67 -27.79
C HIS A 31 19.55 -32.90 -27.47
N GLY A 32 18.52 -32.76 -26.63
CA GLY A 32 17.65 -33.88 -26.23
C GLY A 32 18.14 -34.66 -25.01
N ASN A 33 19.35 -34.41 -24.52
CA ASN A 33 19.89 -35.04 -23.32
C ASN A 33 19.65 -34.15 -22.10
N LEU A 34 18.95 -34.66 -21.09
CA LEU A 34 18.79 -34.05 -19.77
C LEU A 34 19.76 -34.74 -18.79
N THR A 35 20.82 -34.04 -18.39
CA THR A 35 21.77 -34.50 -17.37
C THR A 35 21.35 -33.97 -16.00
N ILE A 36 21.31 -34.85 -14.99
CA ILE A 36 20.93 -34.49 -13.61
C ILE A 36 21.95 -35.11 -12.65
N HIS A 37 22.60 -34.25 -11.86
CA HIS A 37 23.58 -34.64 -10.85
C HIS A 37 23.29 -33.94 -9.51
N ARG A 38 23.46 -34.67 -8.40
CA ARG A 38 23.25 -34.12 -7.06
C ARG A 38 24.49 -33.37 -6.59
N ASN A 39 24.28 -32.18 -6.06
CA ASN A 39 25.33 -31.34 -5.51
C ASN A 39 25.31 -31.42 -3.98
N GLU A 40 26.21 -32.22 -3.40
CA GLU A 40 26.34 -32.39 -1.94
C GLU A 40 26.96 -31.17 -1.24
N SER A 41 27.41 -30.16 -1.99
CA SER A 41 28.12 -29.00 -1.48
C SER A 41 27.20 -27.87 -0.97
N ALA A 42 25.89 -28.03 -1.10
CA ALA A 42 24.91 -26.99 -0.79
C ALA A 42 24.94 -26.62 0.70
N LYS A 43 25.25 -25.35 1.00
CA LYS A 43 25.34 -24.83 2.37
C LYS A 43 24.03 -24.17 2.81
N ILE A 44 23.71 -24.30 4.09
CA ILE A 44 22.52 -23.67 4.69
C ILE A 44 22.82 -22.19 4.95
N TYR A 45 22.30 -21.31 4.10
CA TYR A 45 22.41 -19.85 4.26
C TYR A 45 21.08 -19.19 4.66
N TYR A 46 19.94 -19.69 4.16
CA TYR A 46 18.60 -19.11 4.40
C TYR A 46 17.81 -19.80 5.52
N ASN A 47 18.46 -20.14 6.64
CA ASN A 47 17.82 -20.83 7.78
C ASN A 47 17.06 -22.12 7.39
N GLY A 48 17.54 -22.84 6.37
CA GLY A 48 16.94 -24.08 5.86
C GLY A 48 15.84 -23.91 4.81
N VAL A 49 15.39 -22.67 4.54
CA VAL A 49 14.39 -22.38 3.51
C VAL A 49 15.04 -22.43 2.11
N SER A 50 14.43 -23.12 1.15
CA SER A 50 14.86 -23.04 -0.26
C SER A 50 14.29 -21.78 -0.89
N ILE A 51 15.14 -20.84 -1.31
CA ILE A 51 14.71 -19.57 -1.88
C ILE A 51 15.63 -19.14 -3.03
N SER A 52 15.03 -18.67 -4.11
CA SER A 52 15.73 -18.15 -5.29
C SER A 52 15.07 -16.89 -5.84
N ALA A 53 15.87 -16.06 -6.51
CA ALA A 53 15.44 -14.78 -7.05
C ALA A 53 15.73 -14.67 -8.55
N ILE A 54 14.79 -14.11 -9.32
CA ILE A 54 14.95 -13.81 -10.75
C ILE A 54 15.09 -12.31 -10.93
N ILE A 55 16.14 -11.89 -11.62
CA ILE A 55 16.45 -10.49 -11.89
C ILE A 55 16.65 -10.24 -13.38
N GLY A 56 16.67 -8.96 -13.77
CA GLY A 56 16.91 -8.55 -15.15
C GLY A 56 16.10 -7.31 -15.54
N LYS A 57 16.51 -6.69 -16.65
CA LYS A 57 15.87 -5.49 -17.21
C LYS A 57 14.37 -5.69 -17.49
N ASN A 58 13.66 -4.59 -17.67
CA ASN A 58 12.25 -4.64 -18.10
C ASN A 58 12.14 -5.37 -19.44
N GLY A 59 11.16 -6.28 -19.56
CA GLY A 59 10.91 -7.04 -20.78
C GLY A 59 11.92 -8.18 -21.08
N THR A 60 12.72 -8.61 -20.09
CA THR A 60 13.55 -9.84 -20.17
C THR A 60 12.77 -11.12 -19.86
N GLY A 61 11.54 -11.00 -19.34
CA GLY A 61 10.65 -12.16 -19.12
C GLY A 61 10.63 -12.71 -17.69
N LYS A 62 10.98 -11.93 -16.65
CA LYS A 62 10.92 -12.36 -15.24
C LYS A 62 9.54 -12.91 -14.83
N SER A 63 8.49 -12.09 -14.95
CA SER A 63 7.11 -12.52 -14.71
C SER A 63 6.67 -13.62 -15.68
N THR A 64 7.23 -13.64 -16.91
CA THR A 64 6.95 -14.66 -17.92
C THR A 64 7.45 -16.05 -17.50
N VAL A 65 8.50 -16.14 -16.67
CA VAL A 65 8.92 -17.42 -16.07
C VAL A 65 7.85 -17.94 -15.11
N LEU A 66 7.28 -17.06 -14.27
CA LEU A 66 6.23 -17.45 -13.34
C LEU A 66 4.94 -17.83 -14.07
N GLU A 67 4.59 -17.09 -15.12
CA GLU A 67 3.45 -17.40 -15.99
C GLU A 67 3.59 -18.74 -16.71
N PHE A 68 4.82 -19.18 -17.04
CA PHE A 68 5.06 -20.50 -17.61
C PHE A 68 4.64 -21.61 -16.63
N LEU A 69 4.94 -21.47 -15.33
CA LEU A 69 4.52 -22.45 -14.32
C LEU A 69 2.99 -22.48 -14.17
N GLU A 70 2.34 -21.32 -14.18
CA GLU A 70 0.87 -21.19 -14.12
C GLU A 70 0.19 -21.82 -15.35
N ASP A 71 0.69 -21.51 -16.55
CA ASP A 71 0.14 -22.00 -17.81
C ASP A 71 0.36 -23.50 -17.94
N SER A 72 1.54 -24.00 -17.56
CA SER A 72 1.83 -25.44 -17.51
C SER A 72 0.89 -26.18 -16.57
N ALA A 73 0.63 -25.62 -15.38
CA ALA A 73 -0.32 -26.19 -14.41
C ALA A 73 -1.78 -26.05 -14.84
N SER A 74 -2.09 -25.23 -15.84
CA SER A 74 -3.46 -25.03 -16.34
C SER A 74 -3.73 -25.76 -17.66
N GLY A 75 -2.73 -26.49 -18.20
CA GLY A 75 -2.84 -27.20 -19.47
C GLY A 75 -2.76 -26.28 -20.69
N GLY A 76 -2.01 -25.18 -20.59
CA GLY A 76 -1.82 -24.23 -21.69
C GLY A 76 -0.88 -24.73 -22.79
N ASN A 77 -0.57 -23.84 -23.73
CA ASN A 77 0.19 -24.17 -24.95
C ASN A 77 1.72 -24.03 -24.78
N SER A 78 2.18 -23.80 -23.56
CA SER A 78 3.61 -23.68 -23.23
C SER A 78 4.35 -24.99 -23.47
N SER A 79 5.63 -24.94 -23.88
CA SER A 79 6.43 -26.16 -24.03
C SER A 79 7.75 -26.10 -23.26
N GLY A 80 8.12 -27.20 -22.61
CA GLY A 80 9.32 -27.27 -21.80
C GLY A 80 9.43 -28.54 -20.97
N ILE A 81 10.39 -28.54 -20.04
CA ILE A 81 10.61 -29.61 -19.07
C ILE A 81 10.71 -28.96 -17.68
N ILE A 82 9.98 -29.50 -16.72
CA ILE A 82 10.03 -29.09 -15.32
C ILE A 82 10.55 -30.26 -14.50
N VAL A 83 11.56 -30.04 -13.66
CA VAL A 83 12.18 -31.09 -12.83
C VAL A 83 11.99 -30.74 -11.36
N TRP A 84 11.35 -31.66 -10.64
CA TRP A 84 11.14 -31.61 -9.21
C TRP A 84 11.93 -32.72 -8.52
N TYR A 85 12.14 -32.60 -7.21
CA TYR A 85 12.72 -33.64 -6.40
C TYR A 85 12.10 -33.67 -5.00
N ASP A 86 12.12 -34.83 -4.35
CA ASP A 86 11.69 -34.98 -2.97
C ASP A 86 12.86 -34.99 -1.98
N ASP A 87 12.54 -35.01 -0.69
CA ASP A 87 13.55 -34.95 0.38
C ASP A 87 14.37 -36.26 0.48
N VAL A 88 13.89 -37.35 -0.14
CA VAL A 88 14.56 -38.66 -0.19
C VAL A 88 15.56 -38.72 -1.35
N GLY A 89 15.37 -37.90 -2.39
CA GLY A 89 16.21 -37.83 -3.58
C GLY A 89 15.57 -38.32 -4.86
N ASN A 90 14.28 -38.70 -4.84
CA ASN A 90 13.59 -39.08 -6.07
C ASN A 90 13.39 -37.86 -6.95
N VAL A 91 13.72 -38.00 -8.22
CA VAL A 91 13.59 -36.95 -9.23
C VAL A 91 12.31 -37.17 -10.05
N PHE A 92 11.53 -36.12 -10.24
CA PHE A 92 10.28 -36.14 -11.00
C PHE A 92 10.42 -35.21 -12.20
N ILE A 93 10.39 -35.79 -13.40
CA ILE A 93 10.56 -35.06 -14.66
C ILE A 93 9.18 -34.92 -15.30
N CYS A 94 8.72 -33.69 -15.45
CA CYS A 94 7.43 -33.33 -16.01
C CYS A 94 7.62 -32.65 -17.37
N PRO A 95 7.59 -33.37 -18.49
CA PRO A 95 7.58 -32.76 -19.81
C PRO A 95 6.24 -32.04 -20.05
N VAL A 96 6.29 -30.77 -20.46
CA VAL A 96 5.11 -29.97 -20.78
C VAL A 96 5.02 -29.84 -22.30
N ASN A 97 3.97 -30.39 -22.91
CA ASN A 97 3.75 -30.41 -24.36
C ASN A 97 4.96 -30.94 -25.18
N ILE A 98 5.74 -31.85 -24.59
CA ILE A 98 6.87 -32.53 -25.23
C ILE A 98 6.73 -34.02 -25.02
N TYR A 99 6.96 -34.80 -26.08
CA TYR A 99 6.92 -36.26 -25.94
C TYR A 99 8.16 -36.78 -25.21
N LYS A 100 7.94 -37.62 -24.19
CA LYS A 100 8.98 -38.34 -23.44
C LYS A 100 10.07 -38.96 -24.32
N LYS A 101 9.71 -39.56 -25.47
CA LYS A 101 10.67 -40.19 -26.41
C LYS A 101 11.76 -39.25 -26.94
N ASN A 102 11.54 -37.94 -26.85
CA ASN A 102 12.47 -36.92 -27.32
C ASN A 102 13.47 -36.48 -26.23
N ILE A 103 13.36 -37.04 -25.03
CA ILE A 103 14.18 -36.69 -23.86
C ILE A 103 14.96 -37.94 -23.46
N ASN A 104 16.27 -37.88 -23.62
CA ASN A 104 17.21 -38.86 -23.12
C ASN A 104 17.69 -38.42 -21.73
N ILE A 105 17.42 -39.22 -20.70
CA ILE A 105 17.69 -38.86 -19.31
C ILE A 105 19.00 -39.52 -18.89
N LEU A 106 19.97 -38.71 -18.47
CA LEU A 106 21.29 -39.13 -18.01
C LEU A 106 21.41 -38.74 -16.53
N THR A 107 21.08 -39.67 -15.64
CA THR A 107 21.13 -39.43 -14.19
C THR A 107 21.56 -40.68 -13.43
N THR A 108 22.13 -40.47 -12.25
CA THR A 108 22.45 -41.49 -11.26
C THR A 108 21.36 -41.64 -10.20
N GLU A 109 20.40 -40.72 -10.14
CA GLU A 109 19.32 -40.71 -9.16
C GLU A 109 18.12 -41.56 -9.62
N GLU A 110 17.29 -42.01 -8.67
CA GLU A 110 16.00 -42.61 -9.01
C GLU A 110 15.09 -41.54 -9.59
N TYR A 111 14.52 -41.81 -10.78
CA TYR A 111 13.68 -40.84 -11.47
C TYR A 111 12.35 -41.43 -11.95
N SER A 112 11.34 -40.58 -11.99
CA SER A 112 10.04 -40.86 -12.61
C SER A 112 9.69 -39.77 -13.61
N VAL A 113 9.06 -40.15 -14.72
CA VAL A 113 8.58 -39.22 -15.75
C VAL A 113 7.07 -39.21 -15.72
N ILE A 114 6.48 -38.03 -15.54
CA ILE A 114 5.03 -37.85 -15.42
C ILE A 114 4.57 -36.89 -16.52
N ASP A 115 3.84 -37.39 -17.50
CA ASP A 115 3.45 -36.64 -18.70
C ASP A 115 2.37 -35.57 -18.42
N ASP A 116 1.57 -35.74 -17.36
CA ASP A 116 0.58 -34.75 -16.93
C ASP A 116 1.05 -34.01 -15.67
N TYR A 117 1.38 -32.73 -15.85
CA TYR A 117 1.85 -31.88 -14.77
C TYR A 117 0.79 -31.60 -13.69
N GLN A 118 -0.51 -31.58 -14.04
CA GLN A 118 -1.58 -31.43 -13.06
C GLN A 118 -1.69 -32.67 -12.18
N ASP A 119 -1.57 -33.85 -12.77
CA ASP A 119 -1.58 -35.11 -12.02
C ASP A 119 -0.38 -35.18 -11.08
N PHE A 120 0.82 -34.75 -11.53
CA PHE A 120 1.98 -34.63 -10.66
C PHE A 120 1.70 -33.76 -9.42
N LEU A 121 1.16 -32.55 -9.62
CA LEU A 121 0.88 -31.62 -8.53
C LEU A 121 -0.18 -32.19 -7.55
N ASN A 122 -1.22 -32.84 -8.08
CA ASN A 122 -2.28 -33.47 -7.28
C ASN A 122 -1.75 -34.66 -6.46
N ILE A 123 -1.05 -35.60 -7.10
CA ILE A 123 -0.55 -36.83 -6.46
C ILE A 123 0.44 -36.49 -5.33
N ASN A 124 1.28 -35.49 -5.56
CA ASN A 124 2.32 -35.08 -4.61
C ASN A 124 1.87 -33.98 -3.64
N ASN A 125 0.58 -33.58 -3.66
CA ASN A 125 0.01 -32.51 -2.83
C ASN A 125 0.84 -31.21 -2.85
N VAL A 126 1.24 -30.77 -4.04
CA VAL A 126 2.01 -29.52 -4.22
C VAL A 126 1.04 -28.36 -4.46
N SER A 127 1.05 -27.38 -3.55
CA SER A 127 0.29 -26.14 -3.69
C SER A 127 1.16 -25.05 -4.30
N LEU A 128 0.71 -24.49 -5.43
CA LEU A 128 1.34 -23.35 -6.10
C LEU A 128 0.71 -22.06 -5.55
N ILE A 129 1.49 -21.23 -4.87
CA ILE A 129 0.99 -20.02 -4.19
C ILE A 129 1.59 -18.80 -4.89
N LYS A 130 0.75 -18.04 -5.59
CA LYS A 130 1.11 -16.76 -6.17
C LYS A 130 0.86 -15.65 -5.17
N SER A 131 1.85 -14.79 -4.98
CA SER A 131 1.63 -13.54 -4.26
C SER A 131 2.27 -12.35 -4.99
N SER A 132 1.55 -11.26 -5.14
CA SER A 132 2.14 -10.03 -5.71
C SER A 132 1.49 -8.79 -5.12
N ASN A 133 2.30 -7.75 -4.98
CA ASN A 133 1.82 -6.42 -4.59
C ASN A 133 1.22 -5.65 -5.79
N LEU A 134 1.29 -6.20 -7.01
CA LEU A 134 0.68 -5.62 -8.19
C LEU A 134 -0.85 -5.67 -8.09
N THR A 135 -1.49 -4.51 -8.18
CA THR A 135 -2.90 -4.46 -8.57
C THR A 135 -2.96 -4.66 -10.08
N ASP A 136 -3.54 -5.76 -10.58
CA ASP A 136 -3.72 -6.04 -12.03
C ASP A 136 -4.63 -5.04 -12.78
N ALA A 137 -4.78 -3.80 -12.29
CA ALA A 137 -5.42 -2.70 -13.00
C ALA A 137 -4.91 -2.54 -14.44
N ASN A 138 -3.64 -2.93 -14.68
CA ASN A 138 -2.99 -2.84 -15.98
C ASN A 138 -3.15 -4.09 -16.85
N ARG A 139 -3.69 -5.21 -16.34
CA ARG A 139 -4.12 -6.33 -17.16
C ARG A 139 -5.62 -6.15 -17.38
N LEU A 140 -5.99 -5.41 -18.43
CA LEU A 140 -7.34 -5.36 -18.98
C LEU A 140 -7.74 -6.74 -19.52
N GLU A 141 -7.86 -7.74 -18.63
CA GLU A 141 -8.41 -9.05 -18.96
C GLU A 141 -9.93 -8.89 -19.04
N VAL A 142 -10.41 -8.78 -20.29
CA VAL A 142 -11.84 -8.72 -20.65
C VAL A 142 -12.54 -10.06 -20.37
N ILE A 143 -11.76 -11.16 -20.23
CA ILE A 143 -12.26 -12.52 -20.07
C ILE A 143 -11.50 -13.19 -18.92
N LYS A 144 -12.23 -13.72 -17.91
CA LYS A 144 -11.66 -14.54 -16.83
C LYS A 144 -11.07 -15.81 -17.44
N LYS A 145 -9.77 -16.05 -17.27
CA LYS A 145 -9.16 -17.36 -17.53
C LYS A 145 -9.61 -18.38 -16.49
N ASN A 146 -9.79 -19.64 -16.89
CA ASN A 146 -10.04 -20.74 -15.97
C ASN A 146 -8.80 -20.93 -15.09
N LYS A 147 -8.88 -20.49 -13.82
CA LYS A 147 -7.83 -20.73 -12.82
C LYS A 147 -7.85 -22.21 -12.43
N SER A 148 -6.71 -22.88 -12.45
CA SER A 148 -6.61 -24.24 -11.92
C SER A 148 -6.90 -24.23 -10.41
N LYS A 149 -7.51 -25.31 -9.88
CA LYS A 149 -7.80 -25.42 -8.44
C LYS A 149 -6.53 -25.48 -7.56
N LEU A 150 -5.37 -25.67 -8.18
CA LEU A 150 -4.07 -25.90 -7.54
C LEU A 150 -3.24 -24.62 -7.39
N ILE A 151 -3.62 -23.55 -8.08
CA ILE A 151 -2.98 -22.23 -7.99
C ILE A 151 -3.80 -21.35 -7.05
N TYR A 152 -3.17 -20.90 -5.97
CA TYR A 152 -3.75 -19.96 -5.03
C TYR A 152 -3.17 -18.57 -5.27
N ASP A 153 -4.01 -17.67 -5.75
CA ASP A 153 -3.64 -16.29 -6.03
C ASP A 153 -4.01 -15.40 -4.85
N LEU A 154 -2.98 -14.87 -4.17
CA LEU A 154 -3.08 -14.00 -3.00
C LEU A 154 -2.83 -12.53 -3.35
N SER A 155 -2.69 -12.19 -4.64
CA SER A 155 -2.30 -10.85 -5.08
C SER A 155 -3.33 -9.75 -4.75
N LEU A 156 -2.85 -8.50 -4.74
CA LEU A 156 -3.68 -7.31 -4.47
C LEU A 156 -4.55 -6.88 -5.66
N SER A 157 -4.37 -7.49 -6.83
CA SER A 157 -5.19 -7.35 -8.05
C SER A 157 -6.70 -7.40 -7.80
N ASP A 158 -7.11 -8.20 -6.82
CA ASP A 158 -8.50 -8.44 -6.49
C ASP A 158 -9.18 -7.29 -5.72
N TYR A 159 -8.48 -6.24 -5.30
CA TYR A 159 -9.09 -5.11 -4.58
C TYR A 159 -10.04 -4.26 -5.44
N GLN A 160 -9.77 -4.11 -6.74
CA GLN A 160 -10.45 -3.08 -7.57
C GLN A 160 -11.80 -3.51 -8.16
N LYS A 161 -12.13 -4.81 -8.16
CA LYS A 161 -13.33 -5.35 -8.83
C LYS A 161 -14.35 -6.01 -7.89
N GLN A 162 -14.20 -5.86 -6.57
CA GLN A 162 -14.90 -6.74 -5.62
C GLN A 162 -15.82 -6.02 -4.62
N SER A 163 -16.80 -6.76 -4.12
CA SER A 163 -17.86 -6.27 -3.22
C SER A 163 -17.32 -5.84 -1.84
N LEU A 164 -18.07 -4.99 -1.13
CA LEU A 164 -17.75 -4.58 0.26
C LEU A 164 -17.51 -5.77 1.20
N SER A 165 -18.19 -6.90 0.97
CA SER A 165 -18.00 -8.14 1.73
C SER A 165 -16.58 -8.70 1.61
N PHE A 166 -15.98 -8.64 0.41
CA PHE A 166 -14.63 -9.15 0.19
C PHE A 166 -13.57 -8.25 0.84
N ILE A 167 -13.77 -6.93 0.75
CA ILE A 167 -12.91 -5.95 1.42
C ILE A 167 -12.94 -6.20 2.95
N ARG A 168 -14.12 -6.43 3.51
CA ARG A 168 -14.28 -6.77 4.94
C ARG A 168 -13.59 -8.08 5.29
N GLU A 169 -13.70 -9.11 4.45
CA GLU A 169 -13.02 -10.39 4.66
C GLU A 169 -11.49 -10.20 4.69
N ARG A 170 -10.89 -9.54 3.70
CA ARG A 170 -9.43 -9.30 3.68
C ARG A 170 -8.97 -8.44 4.85
N PHE A 171 -9.71 -7.39 5.18
CA PHE A 171 -9.41 -6.56 6.34
C PHE A 171 -9.45 -7.37 7.64
N SER A 172 -10.37 -8.35 7.74
CA SER A 172 -10.42 -9.26 8.89
C SER A 172 -9.23 -10.22 8.95
N ARG A 173 -8.74 -10.71 7.82
CA ARG A 173 -7.52 -11.54 7.75
C ARG A 173 -6.29 -10.76 8.20
N LEU A 174 -6.15 -9.53 7.70
CA LEU A 174 -5.09 -8.62 8.12
C LEU A 174 -5.15 -8.40 9.63
N MET A 175 -6.32 -8.02 10.16
CA MET A 175 -6.46 -7.74 11.60
C MET A 175 -6.16 -8.96 12.47
N SER A 176 -6.63 -10.14 12.06
CA SER A 176 -6.31 -11.42 12.73
C SER A 176 -4.80 -11.70 12.74
N TYR A 177 -4.13 -11.49 11.60
CA TYR A 177 -2.68 -11.62 11.51
C TYR A 177 -1.95 -10.65 12.44
N LEU A 178 -2.37 -9.38 12.50
CA LEU A 178 -1.75 -8.36 13.34
C LEU A 178 -1.91 -8.66 14.84
N GLN A 179 -3.07 -9.18 15.25
CA GLN A 179 -3.31 -9.65 16.62
C GLN A 179 -2.40 -10.82 16.98
N HIS A 180 -2.17 -11.76 16.06
CA HIS A 180 -1.22 -12.85 16.26
C HIS A 180 0.23 -12.37 16.29
N TYR A 181 0.62 -11.53 15.33
CA TYR A 181 1.96 -10.97 15.21
C TYR A 181 2.37 -10.23 16.49
N SER A 182 1.51 -9.35 17.00
CA SER A 182 1.74 -8.60 18.23
C SER A 182 1.83 -9.46 19.50
N ALA A 183 1.30 -10.68 19.48
CA ALA A 183 1.41 -11.63 20.60
C ALA A 183 2.69 -12.47 20.57
N SER A 184 3.41 -12.52 19.43
CA SER A 184 4.44 -13.54 19.15
C SER A 184 5.88 -13.02 19.05
N ASP A 185 6.12 -11.70 19.08
CA ASP A 185 7.47 -11.13 18.88
C ASP A 185 7.91 -10.11 19.94
N ASP A 186 9.17 -10.26 20.40
CA ASP A 186 9.95 -9.30 21.21
C ASP A 186 10.45 -8.08 20.39
N LEU A 187 10.14 -8.03 19.10
CA LEU A 187 10.44 -6.90 18.20
C LEU A 187 9.34 -5.84 18.35
N GLN A 188 9.64 -4.81 19.17
CA GLN A 188 8.87 -3.59 19.40
C GLN A 188 7.35 -3.75 19.32
N LYS A 189 6.71 -3.82 20.49
CA LYS A 189 5.27 -3.64 20.75
C LYS A 189 4.70 -2.35 20.13
N THR A 190 4.67 -2.23 18.82
CA THR A 190 3.71 -1.36 18.16
C THR A 190 2.41 -2.15 18.22
N THR A 191 1.63 -1.93 19.28
CA THR A 191 0.24 -2.37 19.29
C THR A 191 -0.43 -1.64 18.13
N ILE A 192 -0.67 -2.36 17.05
CA ILE A 192 -1.26 -1.80 15.86
C ILE A 192 -2.72 -1.54 16.14
N LYS A 193 -3.17 -0.31 15.88
CA LYS A 193 -4.52 0.11 16.21
C LYS A 193 -5.13 0.90 15.07
N TYR A 194 -6.42 0.70 14.89
CA TYR A 194 -7.22 1.55 14.04
C TYR A 194 -7.83 2.64 14.92
N THR A 195 -7.62 3.91 14.54
CA THR A 195 -8.06 5.03 15.35
C THR A 195 -9.04 5.92 14.60
N PHE A 196 -10.07 6.37 15.30
CA PHE A 196 -10.99 7.41 14.86
C PHE A 196 -10.70 8.66 15.68
N LYS A 197 -10.36 9.75 15.02
CA LYS A 197 -9.99 11.00 15.68
C LYS A 197 -11.15 11.98 15.64
N PHE A 198 -11.60 12.39 16.81
CA PHE A 198 -12.64 13.40 16.95
C PHE A 198 -12.01 14.65 17.53
N SER A 199 -11.86 15.66 16.68
CA SER A 199 -11.26 16.93 17.05
C SER A 199 -12.14 18.10 16.63
N PRO A 200 -11.97 19.25 17.31
CA PRO A 200 -12.53 20.52 16.88
C PRO A 200 -12.23 20.86 15.43
N SER A 201 -13.21 21.39 14.71
CA SER A 201 -12.97 22.02 13.42
C SER A 201 -12.04 23.23 13.54
N SER A 202 -11.21 23.46 12.52
CA SER A 202 -10.31 24.62 12.47
C SER A 202 -11.04 25.95 12.66
N THR A 203 -10.53 26.78 13.58
CA THR A 203 -11.06 28.12 13.87
C THR A 203 -10.58 29.17 12.88
N ALA A 204 -9.71 28.82 11.92
CA ALA A 204 -9.10 29.76 10.98
C ALA A 204 -10.15 30.50 10.13
N PHE A 205 -11.19 29.80 9.68
CA PHE A 205 -12.28 30.43 8.93
C PHE A 205 -13.06 31.41 9.82
N LEU A 206 -13.37 31.00 11.05
CA LEU A 206 -14.09 31.87 11.98
C LEU A 206 -13.30 33.15 12.27
N ARG A 207 -12.00 33.04 12.54
CA ARG A 207 -11.13 34.21 12.77
C ARG A 207 -11.11 35.15 11.57
N SER A 208 -10.91 34.61 10.37
CA SER A 208 -10.91 35.40 9.13
C SER A 208 -12.22 36.16 8.91
N VAL A 209 -13.36 35.53 9.21
CA VAL A 209 -14.66 36.18 9.05
C VAL A 209 -14.92 37.22 10.14
N LEU A 210 -14.50 36.96 11.39
CA LEU A 210 -14.57 37.94 12.48
C LEU A 210 -13.74 39.19 12.16
N ASP A 211 -12.50 39.01 11.70
CA ASP A 211 -11.61 40.12 11.32
C ASP A 211 -12.24 40.98 10.21
N GLU A 212 -12.78 40.34 9.17
CA GLU A 212 -13.44 41.04 8.05
C GLU A 212 -14.69 41.82 8.49
N VAL A 213 -15.47 41.28 9.44
CA VAL A 213 -16.67 41.94 9.96
C VAL A 213 -16.33 43.12 10.87
N ILE A 214 -15.25 43.01 11.65
CA ILE A 214 -14.73 44.11 12.48
C ILE A 214 -14.20 45.22 11.59
N ASP A 215 -13.40 44.90 10.57
CA ASP A 215 -12.82 45.90 9.64
C ASP A 215 -13.90 46.66 8.86
N ARG A 216 -14.98 45.98 8.49
CA ARG A 216 -16.13 46.61 7.79
C ARG A 216 -17.07 47.38 8.72
N ASN A 217 -16.81 47.43 10.02
CA ASN A 217 -17.61 48.17 11.01
C ASN A 217 -19.11 47.80 10.96
N PHE A 218 -19.43 46.50 10.89
CA PHE A 218 -20.83 46.06 10.96
C PHE A 218 -21.39 46.24 12.38
N ILE A 219 -22.08 47.37 12.62
CA ILE A 219 -22.59 47.80 13.94
C ILE A 219 -23.74 46.93 14.50
N PHE A 220 -24.21 45.90 13.76
CA PHE A 220 -25.43 45.16 14.16
C PHE A 220 -25.21 43.98 15.11
N PHE A 221 -23.98 43.48 15.27
CA PHE A 221 -23.73 42.44 16.26
C PHE A 221 -23.46 43.07 17.64
N GLU A 222 -24.16 42.58 18.68
CA GLU A 222 -23.84 42.99 20.04
C GLU A 222 -22.39 42.59 20.37
N LYS A 223 -21.59 43.54 20.88
CA LYS A 223 -20.19 43.29 21.27
C LYS A 223 -20.05 42.07 22.19
N ARG A 224 -21.04 41.89 23.08
CA ARG A 224 -21.13 40.77 24.01
C ARG A 224 -21.27 39.41 23.31
N ASP A 225 -21.96 39.35 22.17
CA ASP A 225 -22.16 38.11 21.41
C ASP A 225 -20.88 37.72 20.67
N LEU A 226 -20.17 38.69 20.10
CA LEU A 226 -18.84 38.48 19.49
C LEU A 226 -17.80 38.06 20.53
N GLU A 227 -17.77 38.70 21.69
CA GLU A 227 -16.88 38.35 22.81
C GLU A 227 -17.16 36.93 23.33
N LYS A 228 -18.44 36.55 23.47
CA LYS A 228 -18.82 35.17 23.86
C LYS A 228 -18.38 34.14 22.82
N LEU A 229 -18.57 34.43 21.54
CA LEU A 229 -18.21 33.53 20.46
C LEU A 229 -16.69 33.34 20.37
N HIS A 230 -15.92 34.43 20.55
CA HIS A 230 -14.47 34.38 20.68
C HIS A 230 -14.07 33.55 21.91
N PHE A 231 -14.71 33.79 23.05
CA PHE A 231 -14.42 33.03 24.26
C PHE A 231 -14.71 31.53 24.08
N GLU A 232 -15.86 31.13 23.54
CA GLU A 232 -16.27 29.72 23.46
C GLU A 232 -15.49 28.88 22.43
N PHE A 233 -15.07 29.49 21.32
CA PHE A 233 -14.45 28.80 20.19
C PHE A 233 -12.99 29.18 19.94
N ILE A 234 -12.48 30.28 20.47
CA ILE A 234 -11.10 30.74 20.23
C ILE A 234 -10.26 30.66 21.51
N ASP A 235 -10.76 31.17 22.64
CA ASP A 235 -9.96 31.26 23.88
C ASP A 235 -10.14 30.05 24.81
N HIS A 236 -11.37 29.56 24.94
CA HIS A 236 -11.80 28.59 25.96
C HIS A 236 -12.18 27.23 25.35
N TYR A 237 -11.53 26.87 24.25
CA TYR A 237 -11.70 25.51 23.73
C TYR A 237 -11.23 24.47 24.78
N ASN A 238 -10.21 24.82 25.56
CA ASN A 238 -9.46 23.95 26.49
C ASN A 238 -10.14 23.57 27.82
N SER A 239 -11.38 23.97 28.10
CA SER A 239 -11.96 23.73 29.43
C SER A 239 -13.44 23.49 29.39
N ASN A 240 -13.81 22.21 29.40
CA ASN A 240 -14.89 21.70 30.24
C ASN A 240 -14.84 20.15 30.25
N ASN A 241 -14.49 19.60 31.41
CA ASN A 241 -14.34 18.16 31.64
C ASN A 241 -15.68 17.41 31.84
N HIS A 242 -16.84 18.01 31.55
CA HIS A 242 -18.15 17.43 31.88
C HIS A 242 -19.18 17.40 30.75
N PHE A 243 -18.77 17.63 29.50
CA PHE A 243 -19.67 17.51 28.37
C PHE A 243 -19.91 16.04 27.99
N SER A 244 -21.17 15.68 27.68
CA SER A 244 -21.51 14.40 27.07
C SER A 244 -20.87 14.29 25.68
N ILE A 245 -20.62 13.06 25.21
CA ILE A 245 -20.05 12.82 23.87
C ILE A 245 -20.90 13.49 22.77
N GLU A 246 -22.22 13.47 22.91
CA GLU A 246 -23.13 14.18 22.00
C GLU A 246 -22.83 15.68 21.93
N SER A 247 -22.79 16.36 23.08
CA SER A 247 -22.52 17.80 23.13
C SER A 247 -21.12 18.17 22.62
N GLN A 248 -20.12 17.30 22.85
CA GLN A 248 -18.77 17.47 22.30
C GLN A 248 -18.75 17.35 20.78
N LEU A 249 -19.38 16.31 20.22
CA LEU A 249 -19.41 16.07 18.78
C LEU A 249 -20.16 17.17 18.02
N ILE A 250 -21.24 17.69 18.60
CA ILE A 250 -21.94 18.86 18.05
C ILE A 250 -21.00 20.08 18.08
N LYS A 251 -20.39 20.38 19.23
CA LYS A 251 -19.47 21.52 19.36
C LYS A 251 -18.27 21.44 18.41
N PHE A 252 -17.72 20.23 18.17
CA PHE A 252 -16.59 20.03 17.26
C PHE A 252 -16.92 20.34 15.80
N ASN A 253 -18.18 20.17 15.40
CA ASN A 253 -18.58 20.24 14.00
C ASN A 253 -19.51 21.42 13.69
N ILE A 254 -20.01 22.16 14.69
CA ILE A 254 -21.00 23.22 14.50
C ILE A 254 -20.55 24.32 13.53
N SER A 255 -19.26 24.71 13.58
CA SER A 255 -18.70 25.68 12.64
C SER A 255 -18.75 25.18 11.20
N LEU A 256 -18.45 23.89 10.96
CA LEU A 256 -18.54 23.29 9.63
C LEU A 256 -19.99 23.15 9.16
N ILE A 257 -20.92 22.84 10.07
CA ILE A 257 -22.36 22.78 9.78
C ILE A 257 -22.85 24.16 9.36
N CYS A 258 -22.59 25.20 10.14
CA CYS A 258 -22.95 26.58 9.84
C CYS A 258 -22.33 27.07 8.53
N GLN A 259 -21.07 26.72 8.25
CA GLN A 259 -20.41 27.05 7.00
C GLN A 259 -21.01 26.32 5.80
N GLY A 260 -21.38 25.04 5.95
CA GLY A 260 -22.08 24.28 4.92
C GLY A 260 -23.46 24.86 4.63
N ALA A 261 -24.17 25.27 5.68
CA ALA A 261 -25.50 25.85 5.59
C ALA A 261 -25.46 27.22 4.90
N SER A 262 -24.50 28.09 5.24
CA SER A 262 -24.38 29.40 4.61
C SER A 262 -24.02 29.32 3.12
N ARG A 263 -23.22 28.32 2.73
CA ARG A 263 -22.82 28.10 1.33
C ARG A 263 -23.90 27.50 0.44
N LYS A 264 -24.94 26.89 1.00
CA LYS A 264 -26.08 26.40 0.21
C LYS A 264 -26.79 27.55 -0.52
N ILE A 265 -26.86 28.71 0.12
CA ILE A 265 -27.45 29.88 -0.48
C ILE A 265 -26.46 30.45 -1.48
N LYS A 266 -26.75 30.26 -2.78
CA LYS A 266 -25.90 30.67 -3.91
C LYS A 266 -25.86 32.20 -4.07
N LYS A 267 -25.25 32.89 -3.12
CA LYS A 267 -25.09 34.35 -3.04
C LYS A 267 -23.61 34.71 -3.02
N GLU A 268 -23.32 36.01 -3.01
CA GLU A 268 -21.96 36.52 -2.90
C GLU A 268 -21.30 36.05 -1.60
N ARG A 269 -19.99 35.82 -1.64
CA ARG A 269 -19.23 35.25 -0.53
C ARG A 269 -19.33 36.07 0.75
N SER A 270 -19.30 37.39 0.65
CA SER A 270 -19.48 38.33 1.78
C SER A 270 -20.79 38.09 2.54
N ILE A 271 -21.87 37.81 1.82
CA ILE A 271 -23.20 37.55 2.39
C ILE A 271 -23.22 36.17 3.07
N GLN A 272 -22.58 35.17 2.47
CA GLN A 272 -22.46 33.84 3.06
C GLN A 272 -21.64 33.86 4.36
N ASP A 273 -20.59 34.69 4.41
CA ASP A 273 -19.72 34.83 5.57
C ASP A 273 -20.46 35.53 6.74
N VAL A 274 -21.28 36.55 6.44
CA VAL A 274 -22.17 37.18 7.43
C VAL A 274 -23.23 36.21 7.94
N LEU A 275 -23.88 35.47 7.05
CA LEU A 275 -24.87 34.46 7.43
C LEU A 275 -24.23 33.38 8.32
N TYR A 276 -23.03 32.92 7.98
CA TYR A 276 -22.27 31.99 8.82
C TYR A 276 -22.08 32.52 10.25
N LEU A 277 -21.69 33.79 10.41
CA LEU A 277 -21.57 34.40 11.74
C LEU A 277 -22.90 34.50 12.47
N ILE A 278 -23.98 34.90 11.78
CA ILE A 278 -25.33 34.94 12.36
C ILE A 278 -25.68 33.56 12.93
N LEU A 279 -25.47 32.49 12.15
CA LEU A 279 -25.76 31.12 12.59
C LEU A 279 -24.90 30.70 13.80
N MET A 280 -23.62 31.07 13.83
CA MET A 280 -22.75 30.80 14.96
C MET A 280 -23.19 31.57 16.22
N ILE A 281 -23.63 32.82 16.09
CA ILE A 281 -24.16 33.61 17.22
C ILE A 281 -25.49 33.03 17.72
N CYS A 282 -26.36 32.60 16.81
CA CYS A 282 -27.61 31.91 17.16
C CYS A 282 -27.33 30.66 18.00
N TYR A 283 -26.31 29.87 17.63
CA TYR A 283 -25.93 28.69 18.38
C TYR A 283 -25.50 29.02 19.82
N VAL A 284 -24.67 30.04 20.00
CA VAL A 284 -24.14 30.47 21.32
C VAL A 284 -25.24 31.09 22.20
N ARG A 285 -26.20 31.80 21.61
CA ARG A 285 -27.22 32.56 22.35
C ARG A 285 -28.44 31.74 22.73
N ASP A 286 -28.91 30.87 21.83
CA ASP A 286 -30.19 30.15 21.96
C ASP A 286 -30.03 28.67 22.35
N ASN A 287 -28.92 28.29 23.00
CA ASN A 287 -28.65 26.90 23.38
C ASN A 287 -28.93 25.91 22.23
N SER A 288 -28.43 26.18 21.03
CA SER A 288 -28.59 25.36 19.81
C SER A 288 -29.99 25.27 19.18
N SER A 289 -30.98 26.07 19.56
CA SER A 289 -32.34 25.98 18.99
C SER A 289 -32.58 26.73 17.66
N PHE A 290 -31.54 27.31 17.04
CA PHE A 290 -31.56 28.03 15.74
C PHE A 290 -32.88 28.78 15.43
N ASN A 291 -33.26 29.70 16.31
CA ASN A 291 -34.58 30.34 16.23
C ASN A 291 -34.76 31.17 14.95
N ILE A 292 -35.76 30.81 14.14
CA ILE A 292 -36.09 31.50 12.87
C ILE A 292 -36.28 32.99 13.10
N ASN A 293 -37.00 33.39 14.15
CA ASN A 293 -37.31 34.80 14.39
C ASN A 293 -36.03 35.60 14.68
N PHE A 294 -35.08 35.00 15.41
CA PHE A 294 -33.81 35.64 15.73
C PHE A 294 -32.90 35.77 14.49
N ILE A 295 -32.82 34.71 13.68
CA ILE A 295 -32.10 34.73 12.40
C ILE A 295 -32.71 35.79 11.47
N THR A 296 -34.05 35.84 11.36
CA THR A 296 -34.73 36.84 10.52
C THR A 296 -34.51 38.27 11.01
N ASP A 297 -34.45 38.48 12.34
CA ASP A 297 -34.23 39.81 12.90
C ASP A 297 -32.82 40.31 12.58
N LEU A 298 -31.79 39.49 12.84
CA LEU A 298 -30.39 39.83 12.52
C LEU A 298 -30.18 40.06 11.01
N LEU A 299 -30.78 39.23 10.15
CA LEU A 299 -30.74 39.44 8.70
C LEU A 299 -31.44 40.73 8.29
N SER A 300 -32.55 41.09 8.94
CA SER A 300 -33.24 42.36 8.67
C SER A 300 -32.40 43.57 9.08
N GLN A 301 -31.64 43.47 10.18
CA GLN A 301 -30.73 44.51 10.64
C GLN A 301 -29.54 44.66 9.69
N TYR A 302 -28.99 43.56 9.18
CA TYR A 302 -27.96 43.57 8.14
C TYR A 302 -28.44 44.26 6.86
N ASN A 303 -29.64 43.90 6.38
CA ASN A 303 -30.24 44.52 5.19
C ASN A 303 -30.51 46.02 5.36
N LYS A 304 -30.78 46.51 6.57
CA LYS A 304 -30.95 47.94 6.86
C LYS A 304 -29.62 48.71 6.82
N ASN A 305 -28.52 48.07 7.19
CA ASN A 305 -27.20 48.71 7.25
C ASN A 305 -26.51 48.78 5.88
N ILE A 306 -26.89 47.91 4.94
CA ILE A 306 -26.42 47.98 3.56
C ILE A 306 -27.36 48.92 2.80
N ASN A 307 -26.86 50.07 2.36
CA ASN A 307 -27.60 51.12 1.64
C ASN A 307 -28.19 50.70 0.27
N ASP A 308 -28.13 49.42 -0.13
CA ASP A 308 -28.67 48.92 -1.39
C ASP A 308 -30.12 48.44 -1.22
N GLN A 309 -31.05 49.39 -1.31
CA GLN A 309 -32.50 49.21 -1.18
C GLN A 309 -33.19 48.39 -2.31
N LYS A 310 -32.57 47.36 -2.91
CA LYS A 310 -33.23 46.68 -4.05
C LYS A 310 -33.38 45.17 -4.06
N ASN A 311 -32.91 44.42 -3.06
CA ASN A 311 -33.32 43.01 -2.93
C ASN A 311 -33.37 42.61 -1.46
N ASN A 312 -34.48 42.01 -1.01
CA ASN A 312 -34.42 41.17 0.18
C ASN A 312 -33.39 40.08 -0.10
N PHE A 313 -32.23 40.14 0.56
CA PHE A 313 -31.13 39.23 0.25
C PHE A 313 -31.46 37.77 0.57
N PHE A 314 -32.38 37.55 1.51
CA PHE A 314 -32.88 36.25 1.96
C PHE A 314 -34.41 36.24 2.01
N GLU A 315 -35.01 35.22 1.42
CA GLU A 315 -36.44 34.92 1.56
C GLU A 315 -36.69 34.05 2.81
N LYS A 316 -37.94 34.00 3.31
CA LYS A 316 -38.28 33.09 4.42
C LYS A 316 -37.96 31.64 4.07
N ASP A 317 -38.17 31.27 2.81
CA ASP A 317 -37.92 29.91 2.31
C ASP A 317 -36.42 29.55 2.34
N ASP A 318 -35.53 30.52 2.09
CA ASP A 318 -34.07 30.31 2.22
C ASP A 318 -33.69 29.96 3.66
N ILE A 319 -34.29 30.64 4.64
CA ILE A 319 -34.03 30.42 6.07
C ILE A 319 -34.56 29.05 6.52
N PHE A 320 -35.72 28.63 6.01
CA PHE A 320 -36.22 27.29 6.24
C PHE A 320 -35.28 26.22 5.67
N GLU A 321 -34.75 26.41 4.45
CA GLU A 321 -33.81 25.44 3.86
C GLU A 321 -32.49 25.34 4.66
N ILE A 322 -31.98 26.47 5.17
CA ILE A 322 -30.80 26.51 6.05
C ILE A 322 -31.06 25.66 7.30
N ILE A 323 -32.17 25.90 7.99
CA ILE A 323 -32.46 25.25 9.26
C ILE A 323 -32.72 23.77 9.05
N GLU A 324 -33.46 23.39 8.00
CA GLU A 324 -33.66 21.98 7.65
C GLU A 324 -32.33 21.26 7.40
N TYR A 325 -31.38 21.92 6.73
CA TYR A 325 -30.04 21.39 6.52
C TYR A 325 -29.29 21.22 7.84
N ILE A 326 -29.30 22.24 8.71
CA ILE A 326 -28.63 22.20 10.02
C ILE A 326 -29.21 21.06 10.87
N ASP A 327 -30.52 20.98 10.99
CA ASP A 327 -31.22 19.93 11.74
C ASP A 327 -30.90 18.54 11.21
N LYS A 328 -30.82 18.39 9.88
CA LYS A 328 -30.45 17.11 9.24
C LYS A 328 -29.03 16.70 9.59
N GLU A 329 -28.06 17.61 9.54
CA GLU A 329 -26.67 17.30 9.89
C GLU A 329 -26.50 17.06 11.40
N ILE A 330 -27.18 17.83 12.25
CA ILE A 330 -27.19 17.61 13.71
C ILE A 330 -27.76 16.22 14.03
N LYS A 331 -28.89 15.83 13.42
CA LYS A 331 -29.46 14.48 13.60
C LYS A 331 -28.48 13.36 13.24
N LYS A 332 -27.70 13.53 12.15
CA LYS A 332 -26.67 12.54 11.78
C LYS A 332 -25.55 12.46 12.82
N ILE A 333 -25.12 13.59 13.36
CA ILE A 333 -24.10 13.64 14.43
C ILE A 333 -24.63 13.02 15.72
N ILE A 334 -25.90 13.24 16.05
CA ILE A 334 -26.56 12.61 17.19
C ILE A 334 -26.62 11.09 17.00
N ASN A 335 -26.96 10.59 15.81
CA ASN A 335 -26.92 9.15 15.54
C ASN A 335 -25.50 8.58 15.71
N LEU A 336 -24.48 9.29 15.23
CA LEU A 336 -23.08 8.90 15.45
C LEU A 336 -22.73 8.90 16.94
N SER A 337 -23.19 9.88 17.72
CA SER A 337 -22.91 9.97 19.15
C SER A 337 -23.53 8.82 19.95
N TYR A 338 -24.75 8.39 19.59
CA TYR A 338 -25.40 7.22 20.17
C TYR A 338 -24.58 5.95 19.92
N GLU A 339 -24.14 5.74 18.68
CA GLU A 339 -23.31 4.58 18.32
C GLU A 339 -21.95 4.61 19.02
N VAL A 340 -21.29 5.76 19.10
CA VAL A 340 -20.04 5.92 19.86
C VAL A 340 -20.25 5.58 21.34
N ASN A 341 -21.30 6.10 21.97
CA ASN A 341 -21.63 5.77 23.36
C ASN A 341 -21.89 4.27 23.56
N HIS A 342 -22.67 3.66 22.65
CA HIS A 342 -22.97 2.24 22.68
C HIS A 342 -21.68 1.40 22.59
N LEU A 343 -20.78 1.73 21.65
CA LEU A 343 -19.52 1.03 21.47
C LEU A 343 -18.57 1.17 22.67
N ILE A 344 -18.56 2.32 23.33
CA ILE A 344 -17.78 2.55 24.55
C ILE A 344 -18.33 1.70 25.70
N ASN A 345 -19.66 1.70 25.89
CA ASN A 345 -20.31 0.92 26.94
C ASN A 345 -20.16 -0.59 26.76
N ASP A 346 -20.14 -1.06 25.50
CA ASP A 346 -19.90 -2.46 25.14
C ASP A 346 -18.41 -2.86 25.17
N GLU A 347 -17.50 -1.96 25.55
CA GLU A 347 -16.03 -2.16 25.54
C GLU A 347 -15.46 -2.57 24.16
N LYS A 348 -16.17 -2.27 23.08
CA LYS A 348 -15.75 -2.54 21.68
C LYS A 348 -14.74 -1.52 21.17
N VAL A 349 -14.61 -0.39 21.86
CA VAL A 349 -13.64 0.66 21.57
C VAL A 349 -12.99 1.12 22.87
N LEU A 350 -11.70 1.44 22.80
CA LEU A 350 -11.00 2.13 23.87
C LEU A 350 -11.16 3.64 23.66
N PHE A 351 -11.81 4.32 24.61
CA PHE A 351 -11.94 5.76 24.61
C PHE A 351 -10.70 6.41 25.25
N ILE A 352 -9.99 7.24 24.48
CA ILE A 352 -8.81 7.98 24.95
C ILE A 352 -9.06 9.46 24.79
N LYS A 353 -9.03 10.19 25.91
CA LYS A 353 -9.08 11.65 25.88
C LYS A 353 -7.69 12.21 25.55
N ASN A 354 -7.62 13.19 24.66
CA ASN A 354 -6.35 13.86 24.39
C ASN A 354 -6.05 14.88 25.49
N GLU A 355 -4.93 14.71 26.20
CA GLU A 355 -4.53 15.61 27.30
C GLU A 355 -3.92 16.92 26.82
N LYS A 356 -3.40 16.97 25.59
CA LYS A 356 -2.64 18.12 25.05
C LYS A 356 -3.44 18.97 24.05
N LEU A 357 -4.43 18.39 23.40
CA LEU A 357 -5.29 19.05 22.42
C LEU A 357 -6.74 18.71 22.75
N ASP A 358 -7.66 19.60 22.43
CA ASP A 358 -9.09 19.29 22.54
C ASP A 358 -9.47 18.18 21.56
N GLY A 359 -10.17 17.17 22.08
CA GLY A 359 -10.61 16.01 21.30
C GLY A 359 -10.50 14.69 22.06
N PHE A 360 -10.88 13.64 21.36
CA PHE A 360 -10.72 12.26 21.82
C PHE A 360 -10.47 11.32 20.64
N TYR A 361 -9.94 10.15 20.98
CA TYR A 361 -9.67 9.07 20.05
C TYR A 361 -10.47 7.85 20.47
N LEU A 362 -11.02 7.16 19.48
CA LEU A 362 -11.53 5.79 19.67
C LEU A 362 -10.53 4.85 19.02
N GLU A 363 -9.99 3.93 19.80
CA GLU A 363 -9.14 2.87 19.29
C GLU A 363 -9.93 1.56 19.24
N THR A 364 -9.80 0.80 18.15
CA THR A 364 -10.42 -0.52 18.05
C THR A 364 -9.62 -1.44 17.15
N SER A 365 -9.71 -2.74 17.45
CA SER A 365 -9.25 -3.83 16.59
C SER A 365 -10.42 -4.65 16.04
N HIS A 366 -11.66 -4.27 16.35
CA HIS A 366 -12.85 -4.96 15.86
C HIS A 366 -13.21 -4.48 14.47
N VAL A 367 -13.11 -5.38 13.50
CA VAL A 367 -13.39 -5.13 12.08
C VAL A 367 -14.80 -4.56 11.89
N ASP A 368 -15.80 -5.18 12.50
CA ASP A 368 -17.20 -4.78 12.36
C ASP A 368 -17.45 -3.36 12.87
N THR A 369 -16.84 -3.02 14.01
CA THR A 369 -16.88 -1.68 14.58
C THR A 369 -16.27 -0.64 13.64
N ILE A 370 -15.13 -0.97 13.01
CA ILE A 370 -14.45 -0.08 12.05
C ILE A 370 -15.35 0.20 10.85
N PHE A 371 -15.92 -0.85 10.23
CA PHE A 371 -16.80 -0.69 9.09
C PHE A 371 -18.07 0.11 9.45
N ASN A 372 -18.73 -0.22 10.56
CA ASN A 372 -19.94 0.48 10.99
C ASN A 372 -19.68 1.98 11.25
N LEU A 373 -18.60 2.33 11.97
CA LEU A 373 -18.24 3.74 12.20
C LEU A 373 -17.87 4.45 10.90
N SER A 374 -17.11 3.79 10.02
CA SER A 374 -16.74 4.38 8.73
C SER A 374 -17.96 4.67 7.84
N GLU A 375 -18.98 3.81 7.88
CA GLU A 375 -20.24 3.99 7.15
C GLU A 375 -21.05 5.15 7.72
N LEU A 376 -21.19 5.24 9.05
CA LEU A 376 -21.86 6.36 9.73
C LEU A 376 -21.18 7.70 9.42
N ILE A 377 -19.85 7.74 9.44
CA ILE A 377 -19.07 8.93 9.04
C ILE A 377 -19.28 9.24 7.56
N GLY A 378 -19.39 8.22 6.71
CA GLY A 378 -19.69 8.36 5.28
C GLY A 378 -21.05 8.99 4.97
N TYR A 379 -22.04 8.89 5.88
CA TYR A 379 -23.34 9.56 5.72
C TYR A 379 -23.31 11.06 6.07
N LEU A 380 -22.26 11.55 6.73
CA LEU A 380 -22.07 12.97 7.03
C LEU A 380 -21.73 13.75 5.76
N SER A 381 -21.93 15.08 5.79
CA SER A 381 -21.41 15.93 4.72
C SER A 381 -19.88 15.85 4.62
N ASN A 382 -19.34 16.02 3.40
CA ASN A 382 -17.91 15.86 3.09
C ASN A 382 -16.98 16.68 4.01
N SER A 383 -17.41 17.89 4.40
CA SER A 383 -16.63 18.75 5.32
C SER A 383 -16.54 18.15 6.72
N ILE A 384 -17.64 17.61 7.24
CA ILE A 384 -17.72 17.02 8.58
C ILE A 384 -16.99 15.66 8.59
N ALA A 385 -17.21 14.83 7.58
CA ALA A 385 -16.52 13.54 7.46
C ALA A 385 -14.98 13.70 7.45
N LYS A 386 -14.46 14.72 6.75
CA LYS A 386 -13.02 15.06 6.75
C LYS A 386 -12.49 15.55 8.10
N ASN A 387 -13.35 16.08 8.96
CA ASN A 387 -12.99 16.50 10.31
C ASN A 387 -12.86 15.33 11.29
N ILE A 388 -13.28 14.12 10.87
CA ILE A 388 -13.15 12.88 11.64
C ILE A 388 -12.20 11.95 10.88
N PRO A 389 -10.89 12.24 10.85
CA PRO A 389 -9.96 11.37 10.17
C PRO A 389 -9.86 10.05 10.92
N TYR A 390 -9.85 8.96 10.16
CA TYR A 390 -9.70 7.61 10.68
C TYR A 390 -8.70 6.83 9.84
N GLY A 391 -8.05 5.85 10.46
CA GLY A 391 -7.08 5.01 9.77
C GLY A 391 -6.19 4.23 10.72
N TRP A 392 -5.18 3.61 10.13
CA TRP A 392 -4.15 2.90 10.87
C TRP A 392 -3.16 3.89 11.48
N GLU A 393 -2.85 3.70 12.76
CA GLU A 393 -1.71 4.35 13.40
C GLU A 393 -0.66 3.31 13.75
N GLY A 394 0.61 3.67 13.52
CA GLY A 394 1.75 2.78 13.76
C GLY A 394 2.34 2.13 12.51
N PHE A 395 1.86 2.47 11.30
CA PHE A 395 2.49 2.07 10.04
C PHE A 395 2.76 3.22 9.09
N SER A 396 3.90 3.17 8.42
CA SER A 396 4.14 3.76 7.12
C SER A 396 3.37 3.00 6.02
N THR A 397 3.14 3.67 4.89
CA THR A 397 2.49 3.04 3.73
C THR A 397 3.27 1.83 3.18
N GLY A 398 4.60 1.81 3.35
CA GLY A 398 5.46 0.69 2.95
C GLY A 398 5.33 -0.54 3.86
N GLU A 399 5.19 -0.34 5.18
CA GLU A 399 4.88 -1.42 6.14
C GLU A 399 3.60 -2.13 5.79
N PHE A 400 2.57 -1.34 5.49
CA PHE A 400 1.25 -1.86 5.16
C PHE A 400 1.29 -2.83 3.97
N ALA A 401 2.09 -2.53 2.93
CA ALA A 401 2.24 -3.42 1.78
C ALA A 401 2.86 -4.78 2.17
N LYS A 402 3.92 -4.78 2.96
CA LYS A 402 4.58 -6.01 3.46
C LYS A 402 3.64 -6.82 4.37
N LEU A 403 2.89 -6.14 5.25
CA LEU A 403 1.97 -6.80 6.17
C LEU A 403 0.79 -7.43 5.46
N ASN A 404 0.28 -6.79 4.40
CA ASN A 404 -0.75 -7.41 3.56
C ASN A 404 -0.23 -8.72 2.97
N LEU A 405 0.97 -8.72 2.38
CA LEU A 405 1.60 -9.92 1.84
C LEU A 405 1.69 -11.04 2.89
N PHE A 406 2.22 -10.74 4.07
CA PHE A 406 2.37 -11.73 5.15
C PHE A 406 1.03 -12.20 5.72
N SER A 407 0.05 -11.30 5.82
CA SER A 407 -1.29 -11.65 6.33
C SER A 407 -2.02 -12.66 5.43
N GLU A 408 -1.88 -12.53 4.11
CA GLU A 408 -2.49 -13.48 3.18
C GLU A 408 -1.79 -14.84 3.23
N LEU A 409 -0.46 -14.86 3.31
CA LEU A 409 0.30 -16.10 3.48
C LEU A 409 -0.07 -16.78 4.82
N TYR A 410 -0.19 -16.00 5.89
CA TYR A 410 -0.56 -16.49 7.22
C TYR A 410 -1.96 -17.09 7.22
N TYR A 411 -2.93 -16.41 6.61
CA TYR A 411 -4.29 -16.93 6.49
C TYR A 411 -4.36 -18.18 5.60
N PHE A 412 -3.56 -18.20 4.53
CA PHE A 412 -3.49 -19.34 3.63
C PHE A 412 -3.04 -20.62 4.35
N ILE A 413 -1.95 -20.55 5.14
CA ILE A 413 -1.36 -21.71 5.81
C ILE A 413 -2.18 -22.18 7.01
N ASN A 414 -2.81 -21.24 7.73
CA ASN A 414 -3.66 -21.56 8.89
C ASN A 414 -5.09 -21.99 8.53
N ASN A 415 -5.39 -22.14 7.24
CA ASN A 415 -6.70 -22.61 6.81
C ASN A 415 -6.88 -24.09 7.20
N PRO A 416 -7.94 -24.46 7.97
CA PRO A 416 -8.12 -25.82 8.47
C PRO A 416 -8.36 -26.86 7.36
N LYS A 417 -8.62 -26.43 6.12
CA LYS A 417 -8.77 -27.32 4.96
C LYS A 417 -7.42 -27.84 4.43
N ARG A 418 -6.30 -27.33 4.93
CA ARG A 418 -4.95 -27.70 4.47
C ARG A 418 -4.52 -29.05 5.05
N SER A 419 -3.91 -29.87 4.21
CA SER A 419 -3.33 -31.14 4.62
C SER A 419 -1.94 -30.92 5.22
N SER A 420 -1.67 -31.64 6.32
CA SER A 420 -0.36 -31.64 6.98
C SER A 420 0.76 -32.23 6.13
N LYS A 421 0.45 -32.81 4.96
CA LYS A 421 1.41 -33.40 4.00
C LYS A 421 1.64 -32.52 2.76
N GLU A 422 1.00 -31.36 2.66
CA GLU A 422 1.20 -30.45 1.53
C GLU A 422 2.65 -29.94 1.46
N SER A 423 3.14 -29.74 0.24
CA SER A 423 4.35 -28.97 -0.06
C SER A 423 3.95 -27.63 -0.67
N TYR A 424 4.65 -26.57 -0.27
CA TYR A 424 4.30 -25.19 -0.64
C TYR A 424 5.37 -24.61 -1.55
N PHE A 425 4.99 -24.31 -2.79
CA PHE A 425 5.83 -23.54 -3.70
C PHE A 425 5.26 -22.13 -3.84
N ILE A 426 5.89 -21.19 -3.15
CA ILE A 426 5.47 -19.78 -3.11
C ILE A 426 6.25 -19.03 -4.17
N PHE A 427 5.57 -18.38 -5.10
CA PHE A 427 6.21 -17.47 -6.03
C PHE A 427 5.68 -16.05 -5.91
N MET A 428 6.62 -15.11 -5.90
CA MET A 428 6.33 -13.70 -5.66
C MET A 428 6.80 -12.84 -6.81
N ASP A 429 5.88 -12.13 -7.46
CA ASP A 429 6.22 -11.26 -8.59
C ASP A 429 6.41 -9.81 -8.14
N GLU A 430 7.53 -9.21 -8.55
CA GLU A 430 7.95 -7.84 -8.29
C GLU A 430 7.82 -7.47 -6.79
N VAL A 431 8.50 -8.24 -5.94
CA VAL A 431 8.39 -8.12 -4.47
C VAL A 431 8.79 -6.75 -3.94
N ASP A 432 9.61 -6.01 -4.68
CA ASP A 432 10.10 -4.68 -4.32
C ASP A 432 9.07 -3.57 -4.54
N LEU A 433 7.97 -3.84 -5.24
CA LEU A 433 6.94 -2.85 -5.51
C LEU A 433 6.29 -2.32 -4.24
N TYR A 434 6.16 -0.99 -4.19
CA TYR A 434 5.62 -0.22 -3.07
C TYR A 434 6.40 -0.35 -1.75
N LEU A 435 7.52 -1.09 -1.73
CA LEU A 435 8.41 -1.15 -0.57
C LEU A 435 9.38 0.02 -0.60
N HIS A 436 9.41 0.79 0.50
CA HIS A 436 10.45 1.80 0.71
C HIS A 436 11.83 1.12 0.89
N PRO A 437 12.97 1.74 0.51
CA PRO A 437 14.28 1.10 0.52
C PRO A 437 14.67 0.39 1.83
N ASP A 438 14.35 0.97 2.99
CA ASP A 438 14.62 0.31 4.28
C ASP A 438 13.84 -0.99 4.47
N TRP A 439 12.63 -1.08 3.90
CA TRP A 439 11.80 -2.29 3.92
C TRP A 439 12.31 -3.35 2.98
N GLN A 440 12.83 -2.93 1.81
CA GLN A 440 13.52 -3.81 0.89
C GLN A 440 14.75 -4.43 1.56
N ARG A 441 15.52 -3.64 2.31
CA ARG A 441 16.69 -4.10 3.07
C ARG A 441 16.33 -5.15 4.14
N ASN A 442 15.20 -4.99 4.82
CA ASN A 442 14.77 -5.94 5.85
C ASN A 442 13.87 -7.07 5.27
N PHE A 443 13.62 -7.10 3.96
CA PHE A 443 12.59 -7.98 3.37
C PHE A 443 12.93 -9.45 3.52
N LEU A 444 14.12 -9.88 3.08
CA LEU A 444 14.52 -11.28 3.11
C LEU A 444 14.57 -11.81 4.55
N SER A 445 15.21 -11.06 5.46
CA SER A 445 15.30 -11.43 6.87
C SER A 445 13.91 -11.69 7.48
N ASP A 446 12.98 -10.75 7.32
CA ASP A 446 11.65 -10.87 7.90
C ASP A 446 10.84 -11.99 7.22
N LEU A 447 11.03 -12.22 5.92
CA LEU A 447 10.41 -13.34 5.21
C LEU A 447 10.90 -14.69 5.75
N LEU A 448 12.20 -14.86 5.97
CA LEU A 448 12.76 -16.10 6.52
C LEU A 448 12.27 -16.36 7.95
N ILE A 449 12.20 -15.32 8.79
CA ILE A 449 11.62 -15.41 10.14
C ILE A 449 10.14 -15.81 10.05
N PHE A 450 9.36 -15.15 9.19
CA PHE A 450 7.95 -15.46 8.99
C PHE A 450 7.73 -16.91 8.55
N ILE A 451 8.49 -17.38 7.56
CA ILE A 451 8.37 -18.74 7.02
C ILE A 451 8.76 -19.77 8.07
N SER A 452 9.88 -19.57 8.78
CA SER A 452 10.32 -20.51 9.82
C SER A 452 9.31 -20.66 10.97
N LYS A 453 8.54 -19.61 11.29
CA LYS A 453 7.50 -19.66 12.34
C LYS A 453 6.19 -20.31 11.87
N ASN A 454 5.79 -20.07 10.63
CA ASN A 454 4.42 -20.37 10.16
C ASN A 454 4.34 -21.55 9.17
N PHE A 455 5.44 -21.89 8.49
CA PHE A 455 5.46 -22.90 7.44
C PHE A 455 6.42 -24.06 7.78
N PRO A 456 6.16 -25.29 7.29
CA PRO A 456 7.12 -26.38 7.39
C PRO A 456 8.31 -26.12 6.47
N ILE A 457 9.45 -25.74 7.05
CA ILE A 457 10.67 -25.30 6.34
C ILE A 457 11.08 -26.30 5.25
N GLU A 458 11.13 -27.59 5.57
CA GLU A 458 11.61 -28.64 4.65
C GLU A 458 10.73 -28.78 3.40
N ARG A 459 9.45 -28.40 3.50
CA ARG A 459 8.43 -28.56 2.46
C ARG A 459 8.00 -27.23 1.84
N THR A 460 8.76 -26.17 2.09
CA THR A 460 8.48 -24.82 1.57
C THR A 460 9.64 -24.35 0.69
N GLN A 461 9.30 -23.92 -0.52
CA GLN A 461 10.24 -23.30 -1.45
C GLN A 461 9.68 -21.98 -1.97
N ILE A 462 10.57 -21.00 -2.16
CA ILE A 462 10.21 -19.65 -2.56
C ILE A 462 10.95 -19.26 -3.84
N LEU A 463 10.24 -18.70 -4.81
CA LEU A 463 10.80 -18.12 -6.03
C LEU A 463 10.29 -16.70 -6.21
N MET A 464 11.15 -15.70 -6.17
CA MET A 464 10.72 -14.30 -6.30
C MET A 464 11.32 -13.59 -7.51
N THR A 465 10.64 -12.57 -8.02
CA THR A 465 11.20 -11.64 -9.00
C THR A 465 11.36 -10.27 -8.35
N THR A 466 12.44 -9.56 -8.67
CA THR A 466 12.69 -8.23 -8.11
C THR A 466 13.50 -7.35 -9.05
N HIS A 467 13.24 -6.04 -8.95
CA HIS A 467 14.04 -4.99 -9.58
C HIS A 467 14.97 -4.27 -8.59
N SER A 468 14.92 -4.65 -7.31
CA SER A 468 15.70 -3.99 -6.27
C SER A 468 17.06 -4.66 -6.07
N PRO A 469 18.17 -3.93 -6.27
CA PRO A 469 19.49 -4.46 -5.92
C PRO A 469 19.68 -4.55 -4.41
N ILE A 470 18.89 -3.82 -3.61
CA ILE A 470 18.95 -3.86 -2.15
C ILE A 470 18.51 -5.24 -1.67
N ILE A 471 17.42 -5.78 -2.23
CA ILE A 471 16.94 -7.12 -1.90
C ILE A 471 17.95 -8.20 -2.34
N ILE A 472 18.50 -8.04 -3.56
CA ILE A 472 19.43 -9.01 -4.16
C ILE A 472 20.77 -9.04 -3.45
N GLY A 473 21.16 -7.96 -2.78
CA GLY A 473 22.36 -7.90 -1.95
C GLY A 473 22.41 -8.96 -0.83
N ASP A 474 21.26 -9.52 -0.42
CA ASP A 474 21.21 -10.57 0.59
C ASP A 474 21.27 -12.01 0.04
N PHE A 475 21.18 -12.19 -1.29
CA PHE A 475 21.12 -13.50 -1.95
C PHE A 475 22.50 -14.01 -2.38
N LEU A 476 22.78 -15.29 -2.21
CA LEU A 476 23.98 -15.89 -2.81
C LEU A 476 23.89 -15.89 -4.35
N PRO A 477 25.01 -15.69 -5.08
CA PRO A 477 25.04 -15.70 -6.55
C PRO A 477 24.36 -16.91 -7.20
N GLU A 478 24.54 -18.10 -6.61
CA GLU A 478 23.96 -19.37 -7.10
C GLU A 478 22.42 -19.45 -6.97
N ASN A 479 21.80 -18.61 -6.13
CA ASN A 479 20.34 -18.53 -5.97
C ASN A 479 19.73 -17.36 -6.75
N ILE A 480 20.52 -16.69 -7.58
CA ILE A 480 20.07 -15.58 -8.43
C ILE A 480 20.08 -16.04 -9.88
N ILE A 481 18.97 -15.83 -10.56
CA ILE A 481 18.76 -16.11 -11.98
C ILE A 481 18.71 -14.78 -12.73
N THR A 482 19.83 -14.38 -13.31
CA THR A 482 19.91 -13.14 -14.09
C THR A 482 19.45 -13.35 -15.53
N LEU A 483 18.36 -12.67 -15.93
CA LEU A 483 17.87 -12.68 -17.30
C LEU A 483 18.41 -11.47 -18.08
N ILE A 484 19.16 -11.74 -19.15
CA ILE A 484 19.70 -10.74 -20.06
C ILE A 484 18.96 -10.82 -21.40
N LYS A 485 18.71 -9.67 -22.02
CA LYS A 485 18.15 -9.58 -23.37
C LYS A 485 19.16 -8.94 -24.30
N ASN A 486 19.57 -9.68 -25.33
CA ASN A 486 20.50 -9.18 -26.34
C ASN A 486 19.81 -8.23 -27.31
N ASN A 487 20.58 -7.50 -28.13
CA ASN A 487 20.07 -6.53 -29.11
C ASN A 487 19.06 -7.13 -30.12
N LYS A 488 19.11 -8.45 -30.35
CA LYS A 488 18.17 -9.19 -31.20
C LYS A 488 16.87 -9.59 -30.49
N GLY A 489 16.71 -9.21 -29.22
CA GLY A 489 15.55 -9.55 -28.39
C GLY A 489 15.56 -10.96 -27.78
N ILE A 490 16.62 -11.74 -28.02
CA ILE A 490 16.81 -13.09 -27.47
C ILE A 490 17.20 -12.99 -26.00
N VAL A 491 16.53 -13.77 -25.15
CA VAL A 491 16.79 -13.84 -23.71
C VAL A 491 17.77 -14.97 -23.41
N SER A 492 18.74 -14.71 -22.53
CA SER A 492 19.73 -15.69 -22.04
C SER A 492 20.03 -15.48 -20.57
N ILE A 493 20.69 -16.46 -19.94
CA ILE A 493 21.17 -16.35 -18.55
C ILE A 493 22.46 -15.54 -18.51
N GLY A 494 22.51 -14.59 -17.58
CA GLY A 494 23.66 -13.75 -17.28
C GLY A 494 24.46 -14.22 -16.08
N GLU A 495 25.55 -13.51 -15.80
CA GLU A 495 26.27 -13.66 -14.54
C GLU A 495 25.44 -13.09 -13.38
N SER A 496 25.54 -13.72 -12.22
CA SER A 496 24.79 -13.35 -11.02
C SER A 496 25.71 -12.76 -9.96
N HIS A 497 25.33 -11.60 -9.43
CA HIS A 497 26.01 -10.93 -8.33
C HIS A 497 25.01 -10.69 -7.19
N GLY A 498 25.44 -10.93 -5.96
CA GLY A 498 24.56 -10.89 -4.78
C GLY A 498 25.35 -10.60 -3.51
N PHE A 499 25.34 -11.52 -2.57
CA PHE A 499 25.89 -11.41 -1.22
C PHE A 499 27.23 -10.67 -1.16
N GLY A 500 27.27 -9.59 -0.39
CA GLY A 500 28.47 -8.79 -0.16
C GLY A 500 28.90 -7.90 -1.34
N THR A 501 28.13 -7.83 -2.42
CA THR A 501 28.43 -6.97 -3.57
C THR A 501 28.05 -5.51 -3.28
N GLN A 502 28.87 -4.56 -3.72
CA GLN A 502 28.54 -3.14 -3.59
C GLN A 502 27.28 -2.80 -4.41
N ILE A 503 26.39 -1.97 -3.86
CA ILE A 503 25.12 -1.63 -4.53
C ILE A 503 25.31 -1.03 -5.93
N THR A 504 26.39 -0.27 -6.15
CA THR A 504 26.73 0.29 -7.46
C THR A 504 27.04 -0.80 -8.48
N ASP A 505 27.72 -1.87 -8.05
CA ASP A 505 28.06 -3.00 -8.90
C ASP A 505 26.83 -3.89 -9.14
N LEU A 506 25.94 -4.03 -8.16
CA LEU A 506 24.65 -4.69 -8.37
C LEU A 506 23.79 -3.95 -9.40
N TYR A 507 23.79 -2.61 -9.39
CA TYR A 507 23.09 -1.83 -10.41
C TYR A 507 23.65 -2.03 -11.82
N ILE A 508 24.98 -2.03 -11.97
CA ILE A 508 25.65 -2.10 -13.28
C ILE A 508 25.73 -3.54 -13.78
N ASN A 509 26.20 -4.47 -12.95
CA ASN A 509 26.50 -5.84 -13.36
C ASN A 509 25.31 -6.79 -13.12
N GLY A 510 24.52 -6.58 -12.07
CA GLY A 510 23.35 -7.44 -11.77
C GLY A 510 22.08 -7.02 -12.50
N LEU A 511 21.69 -5.74 -12.39
CA LEU A 511 20.46 -5.20 -12.99
C LEU A 511 20.67 -4.56 -14.37
N HIS A 512 21.93 -4.50 -14.81
CA HIS A 512 22.35 -4.02 -16.13
C HIS A 512 21.99 -2.54 -16.42
N ILE A 513 21.84 -1.68 -15.43
CA ILE A 513 21.55 -0.26 -15.67
C ILE A 513 22.74 0.40 -16.39
N GLU A 514 22.46 1.24 -17.39
CA GLU A 514 23.49 1.88 -18.23
C GLU A 514 24.37 2.88 -17.47
N SER A 515 23.84 3.49 -16.41
CA SER A 515 24.57 4.45 -15.58
C SER A 515 23.91 4.60 -14.21
N THR A 516 24.73 4.87 -13.19
CA THR A 516 24.27 5.29 -11.86
C THR A 516 23.93 6.79 -11.80
N PHE A 517 24.22 7.55 -12.86
CA PHE A 517 23.82 8.95 -12.99
C PHE A 517 22.47 9.08 -13.70
N GLY A 518 21.61 9.97 -13.21
CA GLY A 518 20.39 10.35 -13.92
C GLY A 518 20.72 10.95 -15.28
N VAL A 519 19.95 10.59 -16.32
CA VAL A 519 20.19 11.00 -17.71
C VAL A 519 20.27 12.53 -17.85
N HIS A 520 19.45 13.27 -17.10
CA HIS A 520 19.47 14.74 -17.12
C HIS A 520 20.77 15.31 -16.57
N SER A 521 21.21 14.82 -15.40
CA SER A 521 22.48 15.21 -14.79
C SER A 521 23.65 14.81 -15.68
N LYS A 522 23.61 13.61 -16.29
CA LYS A 522 24.64 13.12 -17.21
C LYS A 522 24.85 14.08 -18.39
N LYS A 523 23.77 14.56 -19.02
CA LYS A 523 23.85 15.54 -20.12
C LYS A 523 24.57 16.83 -19.71
N TYR A 524 24.28 17.37 -18.52
CA TYR A 524 24.97 18.56 -18.02
C TYR A 524 26.42 18.28 -17.66
N ILE A 525 26.70 17.16 -17.00
CA ILE A 525 28.07 16.75 -16.63
C ILE A 525 28.92 16.57 -17.89
N GLU A 526 28.42 15.89 -18.92
CA GLU A 526 29.10 15.73 -20.21
C GLU A 526 29.29 17.07 -20.92
N GLY A 527 28.28 17.95 -20.91
CA GLY A 527 28.38 19.30 -21.47
C GLY A 527 29.44 20.16 -20.77
N ILE A 528 29.50 20.10 -19.43
CA ILE A 528 30.53 20.79 -18.63
C ILE A 528 31.91 20.21 -18.94
N LEU A 529 32.05 18.89 -19.01
CA LEU A 529 33.31 18.24 -19.36
C LEU A 529 33.83 18.69 -20.74
N HIS A 530 32.94 18.76 -21.74
CA HIS A 530 33.31 19.22 -23.08
C HIS A 530 33.75 20.68 -23.07
N ARG A 531 32.99 21.57 -22.41
CA ARG A 531 33.35 23.00 -22.28
C ARG A 531 34.64 23.19 -21.50
N ARG A 532 34.84 22.44 -20.42
CA ARG A 532 36.08 22.44 -19.63
C ARG A 532 37.28 22.04 -20.48
N ASN A 533 37.16 20.98 -21.27
CA ASN A 533 38.25 20.52 -22.13
C ASN A 533 38.60 21.53 -23.24
N ASN A 534 37.66 22.42 -23.58
CA ASN A 534 37.86 23.52 -24.53
C ASN A 534 38.16 24.87 -23.84
N GLU A 535 38.31 24.91 -22.51
CA GLU A 535 38.49 26.13 -21.70
C GLU A 535 37.33 27.16 -21.79
N GLU A 536 36.12 26.71 -22.16
CA GLU A 536 34.92 27.52 -22.38
C GLU A 536 33.90 27.41 -21.22
N LEU A 537 34.39 27.28 -19.97
CA LEU A 537 33.49 27.19 -18.82
C LEU A 537 32.73 28.51 -18.62
N THR A 538 31.40 28.40 -18.48
CA THR A 538 30.54 29.55 -18.25
C THR A 538 30.32 29.78 -16.75
N GLU A 539 29.88 30.99 -16.35
CA GLU A 539 29.46 31.26 -14.97
C GLU A 539 28.35 30.30 -14.51
N TYR A 540 27.46 29.90 -15.43
CA TYR A 540 26.42 28.90 -15.15
C TYR A 540 27.01 27.53 -14.81
N ASP A 541 28.08 27.12 -15.51
CA ASP A 541 28.77 25.86 -15.23
C ASP A 541 29.44 25.89 -13.84
N HIS A 542 30.11 26.99 -13.51
CA HIS A 542 30.69 27.17 -12.16
C HIS A 542 29.63 27.15 -11.06
N TRP A 543 28.49 27.82 -11.29
CA TRP A 543 27.36 27.74 -10.37
C TRP A 543 26.85 26.29 -10.22
N LEU A 544 26.71 25.54 -11.31
CA LEU A 544 26.24 24.15 -11.24
C LEU A 544 27.25 23.24 -10.53
N ILE A 545 28.55 23.40 -10.80
CA ILE A 545 29.64 22.68 -10.11
C ILE A 545 29.59 22.97 -8.60
N SER A 546 29.32 24.22 -8.20
CA SER A 546 29.22 24.61 -6.78
C SER A 546 28.11 23.87 -6.02
N LYS A 547 27.07 23.38 -6.72
CA LYS A 547 25.98 22.60 -6.11
C LYS A 547 26.33 21.13 -5.90
N ILE A 548 27.38 20.62 -6.54
CA ILE A 548 27.78 19.21 -6.43
C ILE A 548 28.48 19.00 -5.09
N LYS A 549 27.93 18.16 -4.20
CA LYS A 549 28.54 17.89 -2.90
C LYS A 549 29.80 17.01 -2.99
N SER A 550 29.81 16.04 -3.90
CA SER A 550 30.95 15.13 -4.11
C SER A 550 32.20 15.91 -4.54
N GLU A 551 33.22 15.91 -3.69
CA GLU A 551 34.49 16.60 -3.96
C GLU A 551 35.22 16.00 -5.17
N ASN A 552 35.17 14.67 -5.33
CA ASN A 552 35.79 13.98 -6.47
C ASN A 552 35.16 14.42 -7.80
N ILE A 553 33.84 14.54 -7.85
CA ILE A 553 33.14 14.99 -9.06
C ILE A 553 33.40 16.48 -9.31
N ARG A 554 33.43 17.32 -8.27
CA ARG A 554 33.79 18.75 -8.42
C ARG A 554 35.19 18.94 -9.00
N LYS A 555 36.18 18.22 -8.46
CA LYS A 555 37.56 18.23 -8.98
C LYS A 555 37.61 17.72 -10.42
N MET A 556 36.89 16.65 -10.72
CA MET A 556 36.76 16.12 -12.09
C MET A 556 36.12 17.12 -13.06
N LEU A 557 35.34 18.09 -12.60
CA LEU A 557 34.71 19.10 -13.45
C LEU A 557 35.43 20.45 -13.46
N GLY A 558 36.58 20.58 -12.78
CA GLY A 558 37.36 21.81 -12.74
C GLY A 558 36.92 22.81 -11.66
N GLY A 559 36.14 22.38 -10.66
CA GLY A 559 35.82 23.22 -9.50
C GLY A 559 37.04 23.43 -8.59
N MET A 560 37.37 24.70 -8.30
CA MET A 560 38.32 25.06 -7.24
C MET A 560 37.67 24.91 -5.86
N GLN A 561 38.50 24.65 -4.83
CA GLN A 561 38.10 24.35 -3.45
C GLN A 561 37.18 25.39 -2.82
#